data_AF-A0A953PSS2-F1
#
_entry.id   AF-A0A953PSS2-F1
#
_cell.length_a   1.000
_cell.length_b   1.000
_cell.length_c   1.000
_cell.angle_alpha   90.00
_cell.angle_beta   90.00
_cell.angle_gamma   90.00
#
_symmetry.space_group_name_H-M   'P 1'
#
loop_
_entity.id
_entity.type
_entity.pdbx_description
1 polymer ?
#
loop_
_entity_poly.entity_id
_entity_poly.type
_entity_poly.pdbx_seq_one_letter_code
_entity_poly.pdbx_strand_id
1 'polypeptide(L)'
;MISSDLRFSRSTTFIRRFPLTRAFGLCSALAILSAVPARVDAQPAQTYVVEKLGDHLFRIGSIRVDTSTLELTVAGKVNGNVSTLEFVANTKGGFKAYESAIELDTNAVMFNAACLLIGLDPAHASHPTRHFDPKPPEGDEVQVTVKWQDKGAAREIDAGQLLYDREKKRAVSNNRWVYTGSMMLDSGWYLADADGVLIGFVHSPAPIIENVASDAVGRYGMIIMNPELGLAADTPITVTVKAVRSGRQ
;
A
#
# COMPACT_ATOMS: atom_id res chain seq x y z
N MET A 1 -50.28 -49.02 39.17
CA MET A 1 -51.34 -48.18 38.57
C MET A 1 -50.96 -47.96 37.10
N ILE A 2 -51.48 -48.83 36.21
CA ILE A 2 -52.49 -48.55 35.16
C ILE A 2 -51.83 -47.82 33.95
N SER A 3 -51.46 -48.53 32.87
CA SER A 3 -52.27 -48.90 31.66
C SER A 3 -52.33 -47.75 30.63
N SER A 4 -51.68 -47.91 29.47
CA SER A 4 -52.26 -48.19 28.14
C SER A 4 -53.03 -47.01 27.50
N ASP A 5 -52.67 -46.58 26.29
CA ASP A 5 -53.36 -47.01 25.06
C ASP A 5 -52.98 -46.21 23.80
N LEU A 6 -52.90 -46.96 22.71
CA LEU A 6 -52.81 -46.52 21.32
C LEU A 6 -54.09 -45.81 20.86
N ARG A 7 -53.98 -44.88 19.88
CA ARG A 7 -54.92 -44.87 18.74
C ARG A 7 -54.25 -44.59 17.39
N PHE A 8 -54.57 -45.52 16.51
CA PHE A 8 -54.43 -45.60 15.07
C PHE A 8 -55.29 -44.55 14.34
N SER A 9 -54.83 -44.04 13.20
CA SER A 9 -55.72 -43.66 12.10
C SER A 9 -55.15 -44.15 10.76
N ARG A 10 -55.94 -45.00 10.10
CA ARG A 10 -55.71 -45.51 8.74
C ARG A 10 -56.36 -44.55 7.74
N SER A 11 -55.71 -44.34 6.61
CA SER A 11 -56.41 -44.14 5.33
C SER A 11 -55.56 -44.67 4.16
N THR A 12 -55.81 -45.95 3.87
CA THR A 12 -56.17 -46.54 2.56
C THR A 12 -55.64 -45.88 1.27
N THR A 13 -54.72 -46.59 0.63
CA THR A 13 -54.74 -47.07 -0.78
C THR A 13 -54.80 -46.08 -1.95
N PHE A 14 -53.75 -46.04 -2.77
CA PHE A 14 -53.83 -46.57 -4.15
C PHE A 14 -52.45 -46.84 -4.76
N ILE A 15 -52.28 -48.09 -5.22
CA ILE A 15 -51.14 -48.56 -6.02
C ILE A 15 -51.40 -48.18 -7.47
N ARG A 16 -50.44 -47.51 -8.12
CA ARG A 16 -50.26 -47.60 -9.57
C ARG A 16 -48.79 -47.85 -9.88
N ARG A 17 -48.49 -49.10 -10.26
CA ARG A 17 -47.33 -49.46 -11.07
C ARG A 17 -47.55 -48.92 -12.49
N PHE A 18 -46.52 -48.37 -13.14
CA PHE A 18 -46.24 -48.42 -14.59
C PHE A 18 -44.89 -47.73 -14.87
N PRO A 19 -44.24 -47.94 -16.04
CA PRO A 19 -42.95 -48.63 -16.13
C PRO A 19 -41.73 -47.72 -16.30
N LEU A 20 -40.55 -48.33 -16.12
CA LEU A 20 -39.28 -47.90 -16.68
C LEU A 20 -39.43 -47.55 -18.17
N THR A 21 -39.12 -46.31 -18.55
CA THR A 21 -38.65 -46.02 -19.91
C THR A 21 -37.61 -44.91 -19.88
N ARG A 22 -36.49 -45.22 -20.53
CA ARG A 22 -35.31 -44.40 -20.76
C ARG A 22 -35.63 -43.10 -21.50
N ALA A 23 -34.97 -42.00 -21.14
CA ALA A 23 -34.28 -41.13 -22.10
C ALA A 23 -33.43 -40.10 -21.34
N PHE A 24 -32.10 -40.26 -21.43
CA PHE A 24 -31.14 -39.19 -21.20
C PHE A 24 -31.36 -38.11 -22.28
N GLY A 25 -31.71 -36.90 -21.87
CA GLY A 25 -31.68 -35.70 -22.70
C GLY A 25 -30.67 -34.73 -22.11
N LEU A 26 -29.39 -34.92 -22.44
CA LEU A 26 -28.32 -34.00 -22.07
C LEU A 26 -28.39 -32.79 -23.01
N CYS A 27 -29.11 -31.73 -22.63
CA CYS A 27 -29.00 -30.43 -23.29
C CYS A 27 -27.67 -29.78 -22.87
N SER A 28 -26.60 -30.11 -23.59
CA SER A 28 -25.34 -29.37 -23.50
C SER A 28 -25.51 -28.02 -24.19
N ALA A 29 -25.91 -27.00 -23.44
CA ALA A 29 -25.75 -25.62 -23.86
C ALA A 29 -24.26 -25.26 -23.73
N LEU A 30 -23.53 -25.37 -24.84
CA LEU A 30 -22.16 -24.91 -24.94
C LEU A 30 -22.19 -23.37 -25.00
N ALA A 31 -22.14 -22.72 -23.84
CA ALA A 31 -21.91 -21.29 -23.76
C ALA A 31 -20.48 -21.02 -24.23
N ILE A 32 -20.34 -20.53 -25.47
CA ILE A 32 -19.08 -20.00 -25.97
C ILE A 32 -18.79 -18.76 -25.14
N LEU A 33 -17.91 -18.90 -24.14
CA LEU A 33 -17.37 -17.79 -23.38
C LEU A 33 -16.43 -17.03 -24.32
N SER A 34 -16.98 -16.12 -25.12
CA SER A 34 -16.18 -15.15 -25.87
C SER A 34 -15.37 -14.34 -24.88
N ALA A 35 -14.08 -14.64 -24.75
CA ALA A 35 -13.15 -13.83 -24.00
C ALA A 35 -13.12 -12.44 -24.66
N VAL A 36 -13.86 -11.49 -24.09
CA VAL A 36 -13.73 -10.08 -24.44
C VAL A 36 -12.30 -9.71 -24.04
N PRO A 37 -11.41 -9.33 -24.98
CA PRO A 37 -10.11 -8.83 -24.59
C PRO A 37 -10.35 -7.61 -23.71
N ALA A 38 -9.79 -7.63 -22.49
CA ALA A 38 -9.82 -6.47 -21.62
C ALA A 38 -9.18 -5.32 -22.40
N ARG A 39 -9.99 -4.34 -22.76
CA ARG A 39 -9.51 -3.11 -23.37
C ARG A 39 -8.65 -2.45 -22.29
N VAL A 40 -7.34 -2.44 -22.50
CA VAL A 40 -6.43 -1.61 -21.71
C VAL A 40 -6.71 -0.18 -22.16
N ASP A 41 -7.73 0.43 -21.57
CA ASP A 41 -7.96 1.85 -21.75
C ASP A 41 -6.75 2.56 -21.14
N ALA A 42 -5.96 3.19 -21.99
CA ALA A 42 -4.82 4.00 -21.57
C ALA A 42 -5.36 5.04 -20.57
N GLN A 43 -4.86 4.99 -19.34
CA GLN A 43 -5.21 5.97 -18.32
C GLN A 43 -4.86 7.35 -18.88
N PRO A 44 -5.81 8.30 -18.94
CA PRO A 44 -5.57 9.58 -19.58
C PRO A 44 -4.38 10.26 -18.92
N ALA A 45 -3.43 10.73 -19.75
CA ALA A 45 -2.26 11.44 -19.29
C ALA A 45 -2.71 12.69 -18.51
N GLN A 46 -2.58 12.64 -17.18
CA GLN A 46 -2.86 13.79 -16.33
C GLN A 46 -1.73 14.81 -16.54
N THR A 47 -2.09 16.04 -16.89
CA THR A 47 -1.13 17.14 -16.99
C THR A 47 -0.74 17.57 -15.58
N TYR A 48 0.49 17.24 -15.18
CA TYR A 48 1.05 17.68 -13.91
C TYR A 48 1.86 18.96 -14.12
N VAL A 49 1.54 20.02 -13.38
CA VAL A 49 2.25 21.30 -13.47
C VAL A 49 3.46 21.25 -12.54
N VAL A 50 4.64 21.42 -13.12
CA VAL A 50 5.87 21.71 -12.37
C VAL A 50 6.08 23.22 -12.37
N GLU A 51 6.04 23.83 -11.18
CA GLU A 51 6.23 25.27 -11.00
C GLU A 51 7.63 25.54 -10.43
N LYS A 52 8.41 26.40 -11.07
CA LYS A 52 9.66 26.93 -10.48
C LYS A 52 9.30 28.09 -9.54
N LEU A 53 9.54 27.92 -8.24
CA LEU A 53 9.26 28.92 -7.20
C LEU A 53 10.48 29.80 -6.87
N GLY A 54 11.68 29.34 -7.23
CA GLY A 54 12.95 30.03 -7.05
C GLY A 54 14.08 29.24 -7.70
N ASP A 55 15.34 29.63 -7.49
CA ASP A 55 16.48 28.99 -8.17
C ASP A 55 16.59 27.49 -7.88
N HIS A 56 16.40 27.11 -6.62
CA HIS A 56 16.44 25.73 -6.16
C HIS A 56 15.10 25.18 -5.68
N LEU A 57 14.05 26.00 -5.73
CA LEU A 57 12.74 25.69 -5.18
C LEU A 57 11.72 25.43 -6.28
N PHE A 58 11.06 24.27 -6.19
CA PHE A 58 10.07 23.82 -7.15
C PHE A 58 8.80 23.34 -6.43
N ARG A 59 7.70 23.28 -7.17
CA ARG A 59 6.47 22.62 -6.76
C ARG A 59 6.02 21.64 -7.83
N ILE A 60 5.71 20.41 -7.43
CA ILE A 60 5.06 19.40 -8.29
C ILE A 60 3.72 19.06 -7.65
N GLY A 61 2.63 19.58 -8.20
CA GLY A 61 1.32 19.49 -7.55
C GLY A 61 1.35 20.11 -6.15
N SER A 62 1.19 19.31 -5.10
CA SER A 62 1.26 19.73 -3.70
C SER A 62 2.66 19.62 -3.08
N ILE A 63 3.59 18.93 -3.75
CA ILE A 63 4.92 18.63 -3.21
C ILE A 63 5.81 19.86 -3.40
N ARG A 64 6.46 20.30 -2.32
CA ARG A 64 7.55 21.28 -2.38
C ARG A 64 8.87 20.55 -2.51
N VAL A 65 9.73 20.97 -3.43
CA VAL A 65 11.05 20.40 -3.66
C VAL A 65 12.11 21.48 -3.50
N ASP A 66 13.13 21.22 -2.70
CA ASP A 66 14.33 22.04 -2.55
C ASP A 66 15.56 21.24 -2.99
N THR A 67 16.07 21.59 -4.16
CA THR A 67 17.23 20.94 -4.77
C THR A 67 18.56 21.36 -4.14
N SER A 68 18.58 22.42 -3.32
CA SER A 68 19.78 22.84 -2.58
C SER A 68 19.99 21.99 -1.33
N THR A 69 18.90 21.64 -0.64
CA THR A 69 18.93 20.75 0.54
C THR A 69 18.68 19.29 0.19
N LEU A 70 18.27 19.00 -1.06
CA LEU A 70 17.90 17.67 -1.58
C LEU A 70 16.72 17.08 -0.83
N GLU A 71 15.72 17.93 -0.58
CA GLU A 71 14.55 17.60 0.22
C GLU A 71 13.28 17.81 -0.59
N LEU A 72 12.34 16.88 -0.46
CA LEU A 72 10.95 17.09 -0.83
C LEU A 72 10.09 17.05 0.44
N THR A 73 9.02 17.85 0.44
CA THR A 73 8.08 17.95 1.55
C THR A 73 6.66 17.86 1.02
N VAL A 74 5.86 17.01 1.66
CA VAL A 74 4.48 16.74 1.28
C VAL A 74 3.58 16.69 2.51
N ALA A 75 2.45 17.37 2.43
CA ALA A 75 1.43 17.33 3.46
C ALA A 75 0.67 15.99 3.42
N GLY A 76 0.05 15.62 4.53
CA GLY A 76 -0.76 14.42 4.59
C GLY A 76 -1.49 14.30 5.92
N LYS A 77 -1.95 13.09 6.20
CA LYS A 77 -2.67 12.77 7.43
C LYS A 77 -2.47 11.34 7.88
N VAL A 78 -2.73 11.07 9.15
CA VAL A 78 -2.75 9.72 9.71
C VAL A 78 -4.00 8.96 9.25
N ASN A 79 -3.82 7.73 8.76
CA ASN A 79 -4.95 6.87 8.43
C ASN A 79 -5.63 6.35 9.70
N GLY A 80 -6.96 6.27 9.68
CA GLY A 80 -7.75 5.71 10.77
C GLY A 80 -7.99 4.21 10.64
N ASN A 81 -8.25 3.54 11.77
CA ASN A 81 -8.71 2.14 11.83
C ASN A 81 -7.79 1.10 11.18
N VAL A 82 -6.48 1.34 11.16
CA VAL A 82 -5.49 0.42 10.59
C VAL A 82 -5.05 -0.60 11.65
N SER A 83 -5.44 -1.86 11.46
CA SER A 83 -5.18 -2.93 12.45
C SER A 83 -3.82 -3.63 12.26
N THR A 84 -3.22 -3.49 11.09
CA THR A 84 -1.91 -4.03 10.71
C THR A 84 -1.36 -3.16 9.59
N LEU A 85 -0.05 -2.95 9.59
CA LEU A 85 0.65 -2.19 8.57
C LEU A 85 1.43 -3.10 7.64
N GLU A 86 1.46 -2.72 6.36
CA GLU A 86 2.43 -3.18 5.35
C GLU A 86 3.23 -2.00 4.76
N PHE A 87 2.59 -0.82 4.73
CA PHE A 87 3.17 0.39 4.17
C PHE A 87 3.25 1.49 5.22
N VAL A 88 4.21 2.38 5.02
CA VAL A 88 4.26 3.65 5.74
C VAL A 88 3.26 4.61 5.10
N ALA A 89 3.32 4.81 3.79
CA ALA A 89 2.56 5.86 3.11
C ALA A 89 1.84 5.39 1.85
N ASN A 90 0.56 5.73 1.73
CA ASN A 90 -0.24 5.61 0.50
C ASN A 90 -0.47 6.98 -0.17
N THR A 91 -0.88 6.93 -1.44
CA THR A 91 -1.31 8.11 -2.21
C THR A 91 -2.65 8.64 -1.69
N LYS A 92 -2.96 9.91 -2.00
CA LYS A 92 -4.24 10.53 -1.65
C LYS A 92 -5.42 9.74 -2.24
N GLY A 93 -6.31 9.23 -1.38
CA GLY A 93 -7.44 8.40 -1.79
C GLY A 93 -7.04 7.02 -2.32
N GLY A 94 -5.78 6.62 -2.12
CA GLY A 94 -5.27 5.31 -2.51
C GLY A 94 -5.96 4.19 -1.73
N PHE A 95 -6.29 3.10 -2.41
CA PHE A 95 -7.07 2.01 -1.81
C PHE A 95 -6.30 1.24 -0.73
N LYS A 96 -4.98 1.44 -0.62
CA LYS A 96 -4.09 0.82 0.37
C LYS A 96 -4.06 1.51 1.73
N ALA A 97 -4.93 2.49 1.97
CA ALA A 97 -5.07 3.18 3.25
C ALA A 97 -5.36 2.25 4.45
N TYR A 98 -6.03 1.11 4.24
CA TYR A 98 -6.36 0.16 5.30
C TYR A 98 -5.16 -0.63 5.87
N GLU A 99 -3.99 -0.50 5.22
CA GLU A 99 -2.74 -1.16 5.59
C GLU A 99 -1.52 -0.19 5.53
N SER A 100 -1.80 1.11 5.50
CA SER A 100 -0.80 2.18 5.46
C SER A 100 -0.90 3.09 6.68
N ALA A 101 0.22 3.52 7.24
CA ALA A 101 0.22 4.35 8.45
C ALA A 101 -0.34 5.77 8.19
N ILE A 102 0.06 6.36 7.07
CA ILE A 102 -0.30 7.74 6.69
C ILE A 102 -0.70 7.81 5.21
N GLU A 103 -1.56 8.77 4.89
CA GLU A 103 -1.90 9.16 3.53
C GLU A 103 -1.20 10.48 3.20
N LEU A 104 -0.57 10.58 2.03
CA LEU A 104 0.07 11.81 1.56
C LEU A 104 -0.78 12.48 0.48
N ASP A 105 -0.82 13.81 0.48
CA ASP A 105 -1.58 14.64 -0.45
C ASP A 105 -0.99 14.67 -1.86
N THR A 106 -0.61 13.53 -2.42
CA THR A 106 0.01 13.40 -3.74
C THR A 106 -0.37 12.07 -4.40
N ASN A 107 -0.07 11.93 -5.70
CA ASN A 107 -0.09 10.66 -6.41
C ASN A 107 1.33 10.11 -6.57
N ALA A 108 1.44 8.87 -7.05
CA ALA A 108 2.73 8.19 -7.17
C ALA A 108 3.63 8.83 -8.23
N VAL A 109 3.05 9.31 -9.35
CA VAL A 109 3.82 9.93 -10.44
C VAL A 109 4.51 11.22 -9.97
N MET A 110 3.78 12.12 -9.31
CA MET A 110 4.32 13.36 -8.77
C MET A 110 5.36 13.10 -7.67
N PHE A 111 5.09 12.12 -6.79
CA PHE A 111 6.03 11.75 -5.73
C PHE A 111 7.35 11.22 -6.30
N ASN A 112 7.28 10.36 -7.32
CA ASN A 112 8.48 9.85 -7.98
C ASN A 112 9.24 10.96 -8.71
N ALA A 113 8.54 11.85 -9.43
CA ALA A 113 9.17 12.99 -10.08
C ALA A 113 9.89 13.91 -9.07
N ALA A 114 9.32 14.11 -7.88
CA ALA A 114 9.97 14.87 -6.82
C ALA A 114 11.21 14.16 -6.27
N CYS A 115 11.18 12.83 -6.14
CA CYS A 115 12.35 12.01 -5.78
C CYS A 115 13.49 12.18 -6.79
N LEU A 116 13.19 12.17 -8.09
CA LEU A 116 14.18 12.41 -9.15
C LEU A 116 14.78 13.82 -9.07
N LEU A 117 13.96 14.85 -8.76
CA LEU A 117 14.46 16.23 -8.64
C LEU A 117 15.43 16.43 -7.47
N ILE A 118 15.29 15.66 -6.38
CA ILE A 118 16.25 15.71 -5.27
C ILE A 118 17.50 14.86 -5.53
N GLY A 119 17.64 14.28 -6.73
CA GLY A 119 18.84 13.63 -7.22
C GLY A 119 18.92 12.13 -6.97
N LEU A 120 17.78 11.47 -6.70
CA LEU A 120 17.72 10.01 -6.61
C LEU A 120 17.72 9.41 -8.02
N ASP A 121 18.54 8.37 -8.22
CA ASP A 121 18.76 7.76 -9.53
C ASP A 121 18.19 6.33 -9.59
N PRO A 122 17.24 6.04 -10.50
CA PRO A 122 16.72 4.68 -10.66
C PRO A 122 17.78 3.69 -11.14
N ALA A 123 18.90 4.14 -11.72
CA ALA A 123 20.00 3.26 -12.11
C ALA A 123 20.74 2.63 -10.91
N HIS A 124 20.62 3.22 -9.71
CA HIS A 124 21.17 2.65 -8.49
C HIS A 124 20.19 1.67 -7.80
N ALA A 125 18.94 1.59 -8.26
CA ALA A 125 17.89 0.83 -7.61
C ALA A 125 17.89 -0.66 -8.01
N SER A 126 17.71 -1.53 -7.01
CA SER A 126 17.25 -2.91 -7.18
C SER A 126 15.93 -3.05 -6.42
N HIS A 127 14.82 -3.10 -7.16
CA HIS A 127 13.49 -3.27 -6.57
C HIS A 127 13.23 -4.73 -6.20
N PRO A 128 12.40 -4.99 -5.16
CA PRO A 128 11.83 -6.30 -4.89
C PRO A 128 11.08 -6.82 -6.13
N THR A 129 11.21 -8.11 -6.42
CA THR A 129 10.59 -8.71 -7.63
C THR A 129 9.24 -9.36 -7.35
N ARG A 130 8.90 -9.52 -6.07
CA ARG A 130 7.63 -10.07 -5.60
C ARG A 130 7.28 -9.49 -4.24
N HIS A 131 6.01 -9.60 -3.87
CA HIS A 131 5.57 -9.26 -2.52
C HIS A 131 6.21 -10.24 -1.50
N PHE A 132 6.72 -9.68 -0.40
CA PHE A 132 7.57 -10.37 0.58
C PHE A 132 8.90 -10.90 0.01
N ASP A 133 9.55 -10.14 -0.88
CA ASP A 133 10.89 -10.54 -1.38
C ASP A 133 11.89 -10.61 -0.22
N PRO A 134 12.55 -11.77 0.02
CA PRO A 134 13.56 -11.87 1.07
C PRO A 134 14.84 -11.10 0.73
N LYS A 135 15.06 -10.72 -0.54
CA LYS A 135 16.20 -9.89 -0.92
C LYS A 135 15.94 -8.44 -0.47
N PRO A 136 16.84 -7.84 0.32
CA PRO A 136 16.80 -6.41 0.61
C PRO A 136 16.77 -5.57 -0.67
N PRO A 137 15.96 -4.50 -0.73
CA PRO A 137 16.06 -3.52 -1.79
C PRO A 137 17.39 -2.78 -1.70
N GLU A 138 17.87 -2.32 -2.85
CA GLU A 138 19.07 -1.48 -2.97
C GLU A 138 18.68 -0.20 -3.72
N GLY A 139 19.39 0.90 -3.45
CA GLY A 139 19.10 2.20 -4.04
C GLY A 139 19.80 3.34 -3.32
N ASP A 140 19.56 4.56 -3.78
CA ASP A 140 20.04 5.76 -3.10
C ASP A 140 19.38 5.87 -1.73
N GLU A 141 20.19 6.07 -0.69
CA GLU A 141 19.71 6.18 0.70
C GLU A 141 18.96 7.49 0.92
N VAL A 142 17.85 7.42 1.64
CA VAL A 142 17.04 8.58 2.01
C VAL A 142 16.73 8.59 3.50
N GLN A 143 16.63 9.79 4.05
CA GLN A 143 15.99 10.00 5.34
C GLN A 143 14.51 10.33 5.11
N VAL A 144 13.62 9.69 5.87
CA VAL A 144 12.18 9.98 5.84
C VAL A 144 11.75 10.41 7.24
N THR A 145 11.34 11.66 7.39
CA THR A 145 10.85 12.19 8.67
C THR A 145 9.37 12.55 8.59
N VAL A 146 8.69 12.44 9.73
CA VAL A 146 7.28 12.75 9.89
C VAL A 146 7.12 13.77 10.99
N LYS A 147 6.49 14.89 10.66
CA LYS A 147 6.28 16.03 11.55
C LYS A 147 4.81 16.30 11.78
N TRP A 148 4.44 16.61 13.02
CA TRP A 148 3.07 17.01 13.38
C TRP A 148 3.07 17.97 14.57
N GLN A 149 1.90 18.52 14.89
CA GLN A 149 1.68 19.31 16.08
C GLN A 149 1.05 18.46 17.17
N ASP A 150 1.65 18.45 18.35
CA ASP A 150 1.06 17.85 19.56
C ASP A 150 1.03 18.88 20.68
N LYS A 151 -0.18 19.21 21.15
CA LYS A 151 -0.41 20.16 22.26
C LYS A 151 0.33 21.49 22.08
N GLY A 152 0.43 21.98 20.84
CA GLY A 152 1.08 23.25 20.50
C GLY A 152 2.60 23.17 20.32
N ALA A 153 3.20 21.99 20.44
CA ALA A 153 4.62 21.75 20.14
C ALA A 153 4.78 20.93 18.86
N ALA A 154 5.74 21.33 18.02
CA ALA A 154 6.12 20.52 16.87
C ALA A 154 6.86 19.26 17.34
N ARG A 155 6.37 18.09 16.92
CA ARG A 155 7.06 16.81 17.07
C ARG A 155 7.55 16.35 15.71
N GLU A 156 8.69 15.69 15.70
CA GLU A 156 9.32 15.14 14.51
C GLU A 156 9.96 13.80 14.86
N ILE A 157 9.76 12.80 14.01
CA ILE A 157 10.30 11.44 14.17
C ILE A 157 10.81 10.92 12.83
N ASP A 158 11.69 9.93 12.85
CA ASP A 158 11.93 9.12 11.66
C ASP A 158 10.70 8.24 11.36
N ALA A 159 10.40 8.01 10.08
CA ALA A 159 9.22 7.26 9.66
C ALA A 159 9.17 5.84 10.23
N GLY A 160 10.31 5.21 10.54
CA GLY A 160 10.35 3.89 11.17
C GLY A 160 9.75 3.89 12.58
N GLN A 161 9.75 5.03 13.27
CA GLN A 161 9.12 5.16 14.59
C GLN A 161 7.59 5.16 14.55
N LEU A 162 6.96 5.34 13.36
CA LEU A 162 5.54 5.08 13.18
C LEU A 162 5.20 3.59 13.32
N LEU A 163 6.18 2.71 13.09
CA LEU A 163 6.00 1.27 13.07
C LEU A 163 6.30 0.70 14.45
N TYR A 164 5.37 -0.07 14.99
CA TYR A 164 5.50 -0.71 16.29
C TYR A 164 5.27 -2.21 16.20
N ASP A 165 6.22 -2.96 16.71
CA ASP A 165 6.14 -4.41 16.82
C ASP A 165 5.39 -4.77 18.10
N ARG A 166 4.14 -5.22 17.96
CA ARG A 166 3.27 -5.51 19.11
C ARG A 166 3.71 -6.74 19.91
N GLU A 167 4.44 -7.66 19.28
CA GLU A 167 4.99 -8.85 19.96
C GLU A 167 6.25 -8.47 20.75
N LYS A 168 7.17 -7.71 20.14
CA LYS A 168 8.39 -7.23 20.82
C LYS A 168 8.15 -6.03 21.74
N LYS A 169 6.97 -5.40 21.66
CA LYS A 169 6.57 -4.21 22.42
C LYS A 169 7.55 -3.04 22.29
N ARG A 170 7.95 -2.75 21.06
CA ARG A 170 8.88 -1.63 20.76
C ARG A 170 8.64 -1.08 19.36
N ALA A 171 9.03 0.17 19.16
CA ALA A 171 9.16 0.74 17.82
C ALA A 171 10.19 -0.04 16.99
N VAL A 172 9.97 -0.10 15.68
CA VAL A 172 10.97 -0.64 14.74
C VAL A 172 12.21 0.25 14.80
N SER A 173 13.37 -0.38 15.00
CA SER A 173 14.64 0.33 15.24
C SER A 173 15.41 0.69 13.96
N ASN A 174 15.08 0.09 12.82
CA ASN A 174 15.78 0.36 11.58
C ASN A 174 15.09 1.45 10.77
N ASN A 175 15.81 2.56 10.56
CA ASN A 175 15.38 3.73 9.80
C ASN A 175 16.15 3.88 8.48
N ARG A 176 16.71 2.79 7.93
CA ARG A 176 17.37 2.82 6.62
C ARG A 176 16.37 2.62 5.50
N TRP A 177 16.20 3.66 4.69
CA TRP A 177 15.31 3.71 3.55
C TRP A 177 16.11 3.92 2.28
N VAL A 178 15.69 3.27 1.20
CA VAL A 178 16.28 3.43 -0.13
C VAL A 178 15.22 3.75 -1.15
N TYR A 179 15.59 4.55 -2.13
CA TYR A 179 14.79 4.79 -3.32
C TYR A 179 14.86 3.60 -4.27
N THR A 180 13.71 3.03 -4.60
CA THR A 180 13.56 1.93 -5.55
C THR A 180 12.88 2.37 -6.84
N GLY A 181 12.17 3.49 -6.83
CA GLY A 181 11.52 4.08 -8.01
C GLY A 181 10.29 3.35 -8.54
N SER A 182 9.85 2.26 -7.89
CA SER A 182 8.77 1.36 -8.35
C SER A 182 9.04 0.70 -9.71
N MET A 183 8.20 -0.25 -10.10
CA MET A 183 8.22 -0.90 -11.42
C MET A 183 7.32 -0.23 -12.45
N MET A 184 7.75 -0.32 -13.72
CA MET A 184 6.88 -0.19 -14.89
C MET A 184 6.55 -1.59 -15.39
N LEU A 185 5.27 -1.89 -15.56
CA LEU A 185 4.81 -3.15 -16.15
C LEU A 185 4.89 -3.10 -17.67
N ASP A 186 4.96 -4.26 -18.33
CA ASP A 186 4.94 -4.37 -19.80
C ASP A 186 3.67 -3.76 -20.43
N SER A 187 2.58 -3.68 -19.65
CA SER A 187 1.33 -2.99 -20.04
C SER A 187 1.46 -1.46 -20.11
N GLY A 188 2.59 -0.90 -19.69
CA GLY A 188 2.82 0.55 -19.56
C GLY A 188 2.31 1.14 -18.24
N TRP A 189 1.82 0.32 -17.31
CA TRP A 189 1.30 0.78 -16.03
C TRP A 189 2.44 1.01 -15.04
N TYR A 190 2.41 2.16 -14.38
CA TYR A 190 3.33 2.48 -13.29
C TYR A 190 2.79 1.90 -11.98
N LEU A 191 3.49 0.93 -11.39
CA LEU A 191 2.92 0.07 -10.36
C LEU A 191 2.57 0.81 -9.06
N ALA A 192 3.40 1.76 -8.61
CA ALA A 192 3.08 2.63 -7.48
C ALA A 192 1.77 3.40 -7.66
N ASP A 193 1.45 3.83 -8.89
CA ASP A 193 0.21 4.56 -9.19
C ASP A 193 -0.98 3.61 -9.25
N ALA A 194 -0.78 2.44 -9.87
CA ALA A 194 -1.77 1.38 -9.94
C ALA A 194 -2.16 0.85 -8.55
N ASP A 195 -1.19 0.70 -7.65
CA ASP A 195 -1.38 0.21 -6.27
C ASP A 195 -1.69 1.32 -5.26
N GLY A 196 -1.41 2.58 -5.60
CA GLY A 196 -1.63 3.72 -4.71
C GLY A 196 -0.73 3.72 -3.48
N VAL A 197 0.52 3.27 -3.60
CA VAL A 197 1.51 3.21 -2.50
C VAL A 197 2.75 4.04 -2.82
N LEU A 198 3.36 4.61 -1.77
CA LEU A 198 4.53 5.49 -1.89
C LEU A 198 5.73 4.94 -1.14
N ILE A 199 5.54 4.55 0.13
CA ILE A 199 6.62 4.14 1.03
C ILE A 199 6.26 2.81 1.69
N GLY A 200 7.07 1.78 1.45
CA GLY A 200 6.87 0.41 1.95
C GLY A 200 7.92 0.00 2.98
N PHE A 201 7.57 -0.96 3.82
CA PHE A 201 8.54 -1.69 4.65
C PHE A 201 8.39 -3.21 4.52
N VAL A 202 7.28 -3.67 3.91
CA VAL A 202 7.15 -5.01 3.35
C VAL A 202 7.65 -4.96 1.92
N HIS A 203 8.79 -5.61 1.66
CA HIS A 203 9.42 -5.59 0.35
C HIS A 203 8.45 -6.04 -0.74
N SER A 204 8.11 -5.12 -1.62
CA SER A 204 7.20 -5.34 -2.73
C SER A 204 7.60 -4.47 -3.93
N PRO A 205 7.13 -4.79 -5.14
CA PRO A 205 7.61 -4.10 -6.32
C PRO A 205 7.01 -2.70 -6.53
N ALA A 206 5.97 -2.35 -5.78
CA ALA A 206 5.16 -1.15 -5.98
C ALA A 206 5.67 0.11 -5.27
N PRO A 207 6.18 0.08 -4.02
CA PRO A 207 6.61 1.31 -3.35
C PRO A 207 7.80 1.98 -4.04
N ILE A 208 7.87 3.31 -3.92
CA ILE A 208 8.91 4.17 -4.51
C ILE A 208 10.12 4.26 -3.57
N ILE A 209 9.86 4.20 -2.27
CA ILE A 209 10.87 4.13 -1.21
C ILE A 209 10.56 2.88 -0.39
N GLU A 210 11.58 2.09 -0.11
CA GLU A 210 11.47 0.87 0.69
C GLU A 210 12.45 0.90 1.85
N ASN A 211 12.06 0.26 2.95
CA ASN A 211 13.01 -0.02 4.02
C ASN A 211 13.95 -1.16 3.63
N VAL A 212 15.25 -1.03 3.89
CA VAL A 212 16.25 -2.03 3.44
C VAL A 212 16.21 -3.33 4.24
N ALA A 213 15.97 -3.24 5.55
CA ALA A 213 16.12 -4.39 6.44
C ALA A 213 15.38 -4.17 7.75
N SER A 214 14.13 -3.71 7.67
CA SER A 214 13.41 -3.39 8.90
C SER A 214 13.34 -4.65 9.75
N ASP A 215 13.47 -4.50 11.07
CA ASP A 215 13.08 -5.56 12.01
C ASP A 215 11.63 -6.01 11.79
N ALA A 216 10.85 -5.27 11.00
CA ALA A 216 9.49 -5.56 10.56
C ALA A 216 9.41 -6.48 9.31
N VAL A 217 10.48 -6.64 8.52
CA VAL A 217 10.50 -7.59 7.39
C VAL A 217 10.28 -9.01 7.90
N GLY A 218 9.34 -9.73 7.30
CA GLY A 218 8.95 -11.08 7.73
C GLY A 218 8.10 -11.13 9.00
N ARG A 219 7.65 -9.98 9.52
CA ARG A 219 6.76 -9.87 10.68
C ARG A 219 5.38 -9.33 10.32
N TYR A 220 4.92 -9.72 9.14
CA TYR A 220 3.57 -9.45 8.67
C TYR A 220 2.53 -9.81 9.75
N GLY A 221 1.52 -8.95 9.91
CA GLY A 221 0.51 -9.12 10.96
C GLY A 221 0.94 -8.66 12.36
N MET A 222 2.20 -8.32 12.60
CA MET A 222 2.68 -7.90 13.93
C MET A 222 3.01 -6.42 14.03
N ILE A 223 3.12 -5.74 12.89
CA ILE A 223 3.45 -4.33 12.84
C ILE A 223 2.17 -3.51 12.81
N ILE A 224 2.06 -2.57 13.74
CA ILE A 224 0.92 -1.67 13.91
C ILE A 224 1.41 -0.23 13.99
N MET A 225 0.48 0.73 13.90
CA MET A 225 0.77 2.12 14.24
C MET A 225 1.28 2.20 15.68
N ASN A 226 2.35 2.95 15.90
CA ASN A 226 2.94 3.10 17.23
C ASN A 226 2.00 3.81 18.21
N PRO A 227 1.46 3.08 19.21
CA PRO A 227 0.49 3.65 20.15
C PRO A 227 1.12 4.69 21.09
N GLU A 228 2.44 4.66 21.28
CA GLU A 228 3.17 5.57 22.17
C GLU A 228 3.21 7.01 21.62
N LEU A 229 2.95 7.20 20.33
CA LEU A 229 2.92 8.52 19.69
C LEU A 229 1.62 9.28 19.96
N GLY A 230 0.54 8.58 20.34
CA GLY A 230 -0.77 9.19 20.57
C GLY A 230 -1.39 9.85 19.34
N LEU A 231 -1.00 9.43 18.13
CA LEU A 231 -1.52 9.95 16.88
C LEU A 231 -2.96 9.47 16.64
N ALA A 232 -3.90 10.40 16.56
CA ALA A 232 -5.28 10.11 16.18
C ALA A 232 -5.43 10.04 14.65
N ALA A 233 -6.48 9.35 14.18
CA ALA A 233 -6.88 9.40 12.77
C ALA A 233 -7.07 10.86 12.30
N ASP A 234 -6.75 11.11 11.03
CA ASP A 234 -6.80 12.42 10.39
C ASP A 234 -5.90 13.50 11.01
N THR A 235 -5.00 13.15 11.95
CA THR A 235 -3.98 14.09 12.45
C THR A 235 -3.18 14.62 11.27
N PRO A 236 -3.14 15.95 11.03
CA PRO A 236 -2.35 16.53 9.95
C PRO A 236 -0.87 16.30 10.19
N ILE A 237 -0.18 15.83 9.17
CA ILE A 237 1.25 15.58 9.21
C ILE A 237 1.95 16.24 8.01
N THR A 238 3.27 16.33 8.11
CA THR A 238 4.14 16.68 7.00
C THR A 238 5.23 15.64 6.93
N VAL A 239 5.45 15.07 5.75
CA VAL A 239 6.56 14.17 5.48
C VAL A 239 7.65 14.92 4.73
N THR A 240 8.89 14.75 5.16
CA THR A 240 10.06 15.17 4.41
C THR A 240 10.87 13.95 4.01
N VAL A 241 11.22 13.86 2.72
CA VAL A 241 12.19 12.89 2.20
C VAL A 241 13.43 13.66 1.79
N LYS A 242 14.58 13.23 2.30
CA LYS A 242 15.88 13.84 2.03
C LYS A 242 16.84 12.83 1.43
N ALA A 243 17.47 13.17 0.30
CA ALA A 243 18.55 12.34 -0.25
C ALA A 243 19.78 12.38 0.67
N VAL A 244 20.28 11.21 1.07
CA VAL A 244 21.54 11.09 1.81
C VAL A 244 22.65 10.99 0.78
N ARG A 245 23.45 12.06 0.63
CA ARG A 245 24.65 11.97 -0.19
C ARG A 245 25.64 11.01 0.48
N SER A 246 25.77 9.82 -0.09
CA SER A 246 26.98 9.03 0.12
C SER A 246 28.14 9.90 -0.32
N GLY A 247 29.05 10.24 0.60
CA GLY A 247 30.22 11.06 0.29
C GLY A 247 30.96 10.45 -0.88
N ARG A 248 30.83 11.02 -2.08
CA ARG A 248 31.75 10.76 -3.17
C ARG A 248 33.09 11.35 -2.72
N GLN A 249 33.98 10.49 -2.25
CA GLN A 249 35.42 10.75 -2.34
C GLN A 249 35.84 10.64 -3.80
#